data_AF-A0A1W1VDT5-F1
#
_entry.id   AF-A0A1W1VDT5-F1
#
_cell.length_a   1.000
_cell.length_b   1.000
_cell.length_c   1.000
_cell.angle_alpha   90.00
_cell.angle_beta   90.00
_cell.angle_gamma   90.00
#
_symmetry.space_group_name_H-M   'P 1'
#
loop_
_entity.id
_entity.type
_entity.pdbx_description
1 polymer ?
#
loop_
_entity_poly.entity_id
_entity_poly.type
_entity_poly.pdbx_seq_one_letter_code
_entity_poly.pdbx_strand_id
1 'polypeptide(L)'
;MTREVRAGREGRGQLLEEAVLIILATFGSIFGGVMGIIHVSGRNRIQVLREKRLLAEAQRPLLPPAVPVADPHAAPVLALQLPEPQRSAALALLSRLADAPASLDARSRYIIAQTQGEYLPETLRGYVNLQGGARRQLEAQGLNPEALLGEQLALMDQGVQDALRLDHEAADRVLTQGRFLRERFRWTGSPETAGDGSTPPHGLLKI
;
A
#
# COMPACT_ATOMS: atom_id res chain seq x y z
N MET A 1 37.91 15.33 56.06
CA MET A 1 37.74 16.15 54.84
C MET A 1 37.20 15.24 53.73
N THR A 2 35.94 14.80 53.82
CA THR A 2 35.34 13.87 52.83
C THR A 2 33.82 13.72 53.10
N ARG A 3 33.00 14.72 52.77
CA ARG A 3 31.54 14.57 52.87
C ARG A 3 30.70 15.27 51.79
N GLU A 4 31.31 15.80 50.73
CA GLU A 4 30.62 16.71 49.79
C GLU A 4 30.34 16.13 48.39
N VAL A 5 30.75 14.90 48.06
CA VAL A 5 30.67 14.42 46.64
C VAL A 5 29.43 13.54 46.34
N ARG A 6 28.66 13.09 47.34
CA ARG A 6 27.60 12.09 47.10
C ARG A 6 26.23 12.67 46.69
N ALA A 7 25.92 13.92 47.04
CA ALA A 7 24.60 14.51 46.78
C ALA A 7 24.36 14.99 45.33
N GLY A 8 25.42 15.17 44.52
CA GLY A 8 25.30 15.74 43.18
C GLY A 8 24.98 14.76 42.03
N ARG A 9 24.83 13.46 42.34
CA ARG A 9 24.58 12.41 41.32
C ARG A 9 23.12 11.94 41.29
N GLU A 10 22.40 11.99 42.42
CA GLU A 10 20.99 11.57 42.51
C GLU A 10 20.05 12.61 41.87
N GLY A 11 20.26 13.91 42.10
CA GLY A 11 19.43 14.97 41.49
C GLY A 11 19.57 15.08 39.95
N ARG A 12 20.67 14.59 39.37
CA ARG A 12 20.90 14.62 37.92
C ARG A 12 20.16 13.49 37.18
N GLY A 13 19.93 12.36 37.84
CA GLY A 13 19.11 11.27 37.28
C GLY A 13 17.63 11.66 37.23
N GLN A 14 17.16 12.35 38.27
CA GLN A 14 15.77 12.78 38.40
C GLN A 14 15.38 13.83 37.34
N LEU A 15 16.26 14.80 37.07
CA LEU A 15 16.05 15.79 36.01
C LEU A 15 16.09 15.19 34.60
N LEU A 16 16.84 14.10 34.40
CA LEU A 16 16.90 13.37 33.13
C LEU A 16 15.63 12.53 32.90
N GLU A 17 15.11 11.89 33.94
CA GLU A 17 13.84 11.16 33.89
C GLU A 17 12.66 12.11 33.62
N GLU A 18 12.60 13.25 34.31
CA GLU A 18 11.59 14.28 34.06
C GLU A 18 11.68 14.84 32.64
N ALA A 19 12.89 15.13 32.14
CA ALA A 19 13.08 15.62 30.77
C ALA A 19 12.64 14.58 29.72
N VAL A 20 12.95 13.29 29.92
CA VAL A 20 12.52 12.21 29.01
C VAL A 20 11.00 12.05 29.02
N LEU A 21 10.35 12.13 30.20
CA LEU A 21 8.90 12.07 30.31
C LEU A 21 8.22 13.27 29.64
N ILE A 22 8.76 14.49 29.80
CA ILE A 22 8.24 15.69 29.16
C ILE A 22 8.38 15.59 27.64
N ILE A 23 9.51 15.13 27.12
CA ILE A 23 9.74 14.93 25.68
C ILE A 23 8.79 13.86 25.13
N LEU A 24 8.62 12.72 25.81
CA LEU A 24 7.71 11.66 25.36
C LEU A 24 6.25 12.10 25.38
N ALA A 25 5.84 12.86 26.38
CA ALA A 25 4.48 13.40 26.49
C ALA A 25 4.20 14.46 25.41
N THR A 26 5.15 15.35 25.13
CA THR A 26 5.01 16.35 24.06
C THR A 26 5.01 15.71 22.67
N PHE A 27 5.94 14.80 22.38
CA PHE A 27 5.95 14.07 21.11
C PHE A 27 4.68 13.22 20.92
N GLY A 28 4.23 12.52 21.96
CA GLY A 28 2.98 11.74 21.94
C GLY A 28 1.74 12.61 21.72
N SER A 29 1.69 13.81 22.29
CA SER A 29 0.59 14.76 22.12
C SER A 29 0.55 15.36 20.71
N ILE A 30 1.70 15.73 20.14
CA ILE A 30 1.80 16.26 18.78
C ILE A 30 1.46 15.18 17.74
N PHE A 31 2.02 13.97 17.86
CA PHE A 31 1.73 12.87 16.94
C PHE A 31 0.32 12.29 17.11
N GLY A 32 -0.18 12.18 18.34
CA GLY A 32 -1.53 11.72 18.64
C GLY A 32 -2.61 12.70 18.16
N GLY A 33 -2.36 14.01 18.31
CA GLY A 33 -3.26 15.07 17.85
C GLY A 33 -3.41 15.12 16.32
N VAL A 34 -2.31 14.97 15.58
CA VAL A 34 -2.33 14.99 14.10
C VAL A 34 -2.98 13.71 13.54
N MET A 35 -2.74 12.53 14.15
CA MET A 35 -3.41 11.29 13.74
C MET A 35 -4.90 11.26 14.09
N GLY A 36 -5.33 11.90 15.18
CA GLY A 36 -6.74 12.00 15.55
C GLY A 36 -7.57 12.83 14.58
N ILE A 37 -7.01 13.92 14.05
CA ILE A 37 -7.70 14.83 13.12
C ILE A 37 -7.90 14.19 11.74
N ILE A 38 -6.97 13.37 11.27
CA ILE A 38 -7.10 12.67 9.98
C ILE A 38 -8.10 11.50 10.08
N HIS A 39 -8.21 10.83 11.23
CA HIS A 39 -9.04 9.62 11.35
C HIS A 39 -10.54 9.90 11.58
N VAL A 40 -10.92 10.99 12.26
CA VAL A 40 -12.33 11.23 12.63
C VAL A 40 -13.15 11.93 11.53
N SER A 41 -12.51 12.72 10.65
CA SER A 41 -13.22 13.47 9.61
C SER A 41 -13.65 12.64 8.39
N GLY A 42 -13.01 11.49 8.14
CA GLY A 42 -13.30 10.64 6.98
C GLY A 42 -14.50 9.69 7.15
N ARG A 43 -14.78 9.25 8.38
CA ARG A 43 -15.80 8.19 8.63
C ARG A 43 -17.23 8.70 8.49
N ASN A 44 -17.55 9.87 9.05
CA ASN A 44 -18.89 10.45 8.91
C ASN A 44 -19.19 10.89 7.48
N ARG A 45 -18.17 11.36 6.74
CA ARG A 45 -18.36 11.91 5.39
C ARG A 45 -18.67 10.83 4.35
N ILE A 46 -18.06 9.64 4.48
CA ILE A 46 -18.37 8.49 3.61
C ILE A 46 -19.78 7.95 3.86
N GLN A 47 -20.23 7.93 5.13
CA GLN A 47 -21.60 7.50 5.46
C GLN A 47 -22.65 8.47 4.89
N VAL A 48 -22.44 9.77 5.06
CA VAL A 48 -23.35 10.79 4.53
C VAL A 48 -23.40 10.78 3.00
N LEU A 49 -22.27 10.53 2.32
CA LEU A 49 -22.25 10.38 0.86
C LEU A 49 -22.95 9.10 0.39
N ARG A 50 -22.83 8.00 1.14
CA ARG A 50 -23.52 6.74 0.85
C ARG A 50 -25.03 6.88 1.02
N GLU A 51 -25.49 7.50 2.11
CA GLU A 51 -26.92 7.79 2.33
C GLU A 51 -27.50 8.70 1.26
N LYS A 52 -26.76 9.75 0.86
CA LYS A 52 -27.18 10.63 -0.25
C LYS A 52 -27.22 9.90 -1.59
N ARG A 53 -26.31 8.95 -1.85
CA ARG A 53 -26.33 8.11 -3.06
C ARG A 53 -27.57 7.21 -3.08
N LEU A 54 -27.92 6.59 -1.96
CA LEU A 54 -29.11 5.75 -1.85
C LEU A 54 -30.40 6.54 -2.07
N LEU A 55 -30.49 7.77 -1.56
CA LEU A 55 -31.63 8.65 -1.81
C LEU A 55 -31.71 9.13 -3.26
N ALA A 56 -30.57 9.43 -3.88
CA ALA A 56 -30.50 9.80 -5.30
C ALA A 56 -30.85 8.62 -6.22
N GLU A 57 -30.50 7.40 -5.82
CA GLU A 57 -30.81 6.16 -6.53
C GLU A 57 -32.30 5.80 -6.40
N ALA A 58 -32.91 6.02 -5.23
CA ALA A 58 -34.35 5.86 -5.02
C ALA A 58 -35.20 6.86 -5.80
N GLN A 59 -34.64 8.02 -6.16
CA GLN A 59 -35.31 9.07 -6.95
C GLN A 59 -35.03 8.98 -8.46
N ARG A 60 -34.25 7.99 -8.92
CA ARG A 60 -33.90 7.87 -10.34
C ARG A 60 -35.00 7.13 -11.12
N PRO A 61 -35.56 7.72 -12.19
CA PRO A 61 -36.42 6.99 -13.12
C PRO A 61 -35.67 5.79 -13.69
N LEU A 62 -36.30 4.61 -13.69
CA LEU A 62 -35.79 3.34 -14.22
C LEU A 62 -35.60 3.41 -15.75
N LEU A 63 -34.53 4.06 -16.21
CA LEU A 63 -33.90 3.66 -17.46
C LEU A 63 -32.89 2.56 -17.12
N PRO A 64 -32.90 1.41 -17.83
CA PRO A 64 -31.91 0.36 -17.60
C PRO A 64 -30.51 0.96 -17.78
N PRO A 65 -29.60 0.79 -16.81
CA PRO A 65 -28.23 1.26 -16.97
C PRO A 65 -27.62 0.44 -18.10
N ALA A 66 -27.30 1.10 -19.21
CA ALA A 66 -26.34 0.55 -20.16
C ALA A 66 -25.03 0.43 -19.39
N VAL A 67 -24.68 -0.79 -18.96
CA VAL A 67 -23.36 -1.10 -18.44
C VAL A 67 -22.40 -0.76 -19.58
N PRO A 68 -21.61 0.33 -19.51
CA PRO A 68 -20.64 0.55 -20.56
C PRO A 68 -19.65 -0.60 -20.46
N VAL A 69 -19.51 -1.35 -21.56
CA VAL A 69 -18.43 -2.31 -21.73
C VAL A 69 -17.14 -1.58 -21.32
N ALA A 70 -16.38 -2.19 -20.40
CA ALA A 70 -15.11 -1.63 -19.94
C ALA A 70 -14.14 -1.57 -21.13
N ASP A 71 -14.16 -0.45 -21.85
CA ASP A 71 -13.23 -0.17 -22.93
C ASP A 71 -11.87 0.17 -22.29
N PRO A 72 -10.84 -0.68 -22.47
CA PRO A 72 -9.51 -0.47 -21.90
C PRO A 72 -8.86 0.83 -22.40
N HIS A 73 -9.31 1.37 -23.53
CA HIS A 73 -8.77 2.58 -24.14
C HIS A 73 -9.52 3.85 -23.73
N ALA A 74 -10.62 3.75 -22.98
CA ALA A 74 -11.38 4.92 -22.56
C ALA A 74 -10.60 5.80 -21.57
N ALA A 75 -9.85 5.20 -20.65
CA ALA A 75 -9.16 5.94 -19.59
C ALA A 75 -8.06 6.89 -20.12
N PRO A 76 -7.16 6.46 -21.04
CA PRO A 76 -6.20 7.37 -21.67
C PRO A 76 -6.84 8.56 -22.40
N VAL A 77 -7.93 8.32 -23.13
CA VAL A 77 -8.65 9.38 -23.85
C VAL A 77 -9.28 10.38 -22.89
N LEU A 78 -9.86 9.90 -21.78
CA LEU A 78 -10.41 10.74 -20.73
C LEU A 78 -9.32 11.55 -20.02
N ALA A 79 -8.15 10.94 -19.78
CA ALA A 79 -7.03 11.61 -19.12
C ALA A 79 -6.54 12.84 -19.91
N LEU A 80 -6.51 12.75 -21.24
CA LEU A 80 -6.10 13.87 -22.11
C LEU A 80 -7.03 15.10 -22.04
N GLN A 81 -8.28 14.91 -21.61
CA GLN A 81 -9.25 16.00 -21.45
C GLN A 81 -9.09 16.77 -20.13
N LEU A 82 -8.28 16.26 -19.20
CA LEU A 82 -8.09 16.87 -17.89
C LEU A 82 -7.23 18.15 -17.99
N PRO A 83 -7.45 19.11 -17.07
CA PRO A 83 -6.51 20.21 -16.87
C PRO A 83 -5.19 19.72 -16.24
N GLU A 84 -4.16 20.54 -16.31
CA GLU A 84 -2.95 20.34 -15.50
C GLU A 84 -3.21 20.83 -14.07
N PRO A 85 -2.66 20.16 -13.03
CA PRO A 85 -1.71 19.03 -13.07
C PRO A 85 -2.33 17.63 -13.17
N GLN A 86 -3.66 17.51 -13.16
CA GLN A 86 -4.37 16.23 -13.06
C GLN A 86 -4.11 15.32 -14.26
N ARG A 87 -3.97 15.90 -15.45
CA ARG A 87 -3.60 15.17 -16.67
C ARG A 87 -2.29 14.41 -16.50
N SER A 88 -1.24 15.11 -16.09
CA SER A 88 0.09 14.52 -15.88
C SER A 88 0.05 13.39 -14.84
N ALA A 89 -0.68 13.59 -13.75
CA ALA A 89 -0.87 12.56 -12.71
C ALA A 89 -1.61 11.31 -13.24
N ALA A 90 -2.71 11.51 -13.98
CA ALA A 90 -3.48 10.41 -14.56
C ALA A 90 -2.66 9.60 -15.59
N LEU A 91 -1.88 10.27 -16.43
CA LEU A 91 -1.02 9.61 -17.41
C LEU A 91 0.13 8.84 -16.74
N ALA A 92 0.72 9.37 -15.67
CA ALA A 92 1.73 8.67 -14.89
C ALA A 92 1.16 7.39 -14.26
N LEU A 93 -0.05 7.46 -13.68
CA LEU A 93 -0.75 6.30 -13.13
C LEU A 93 -1.06 5.26 -14.22
N LEU A 94 -1.54 5.69 -15.39
CA LEU A 94 -1.79 4.79 -16.52
C LEU A 94 -0.53 4.07 -16.99
N SER A 95 0.58 4.79 -17.06
CA SER A 95 1.88 4.21 -17.44
C SER A 95 2.30 3.16 -16.43
N ARG A 96 2.20 3.45 -15.13
CA ARG A 96 2.51 2.49 -14.05
C ARG A 96 1.63 1.24 -14.11
N LEU A 97 0.34 1.38 -14.41
CA LEU A 97 -0.58 0.26 -14.58
C LEU A 97 -0.22 -0.59 -15.81
N ALA A 98 0.19 0.04 -16.91
CA ALA A 98 0.63 -0.65 -18.12
C ALA A 98 1.96 -1.40 -17.92
N ASP A 99 2.86 -0.85 -17.11
CA ASP A 99 4.17 -1.42 -16.78
C ASP A 99 4.11 -2.48 -15.66
N ALA A 100 2.91 -2.80 -15.15
CA ALA A 100 2.75 -3.78 -14.09
C ALA A 100 3.22 -5.18 -14.54
N PRO A 101 4.02 -5.90 -13.72
CA PRO A 101 4.51 -7.22 -14.12
C PRO A 101 3.36 -8.24 -14.17
N ALA A 102 3.46 -9.21 -15.08
CA ALA A 102 2.46 -10.28 -15.17
C ALA A 102 2.47 -11.23 -13.95
N SER A 103 3.63 -11.34 -13.29
CA SER A 103 3.92 -12.29 -12.20
C SER A 103 3.54 -11.79 -10.80
N LEU A 104 2.42 -11.09 -10.66
CA LEU A 104 1.97 -10.58 -9.36
C LEU A 104 1.24 -11.65 -8.53
N ASP A 105 1.27 -11.51 -7.21
CA ASP A 105 0.35 -12.23 -6.33
C ASP A 105 -1.13 -11.90 -6.65
N ALA A 106 -2.05 -12.78 -6.24
CA ALA A 106 -3.47 -12.67 -6.59
C ALA A 106 -4.12 -11.36 -6.13
N ARG A 107 -3.75 -10.85 -4.95
CA ARG A 107 -4.31 -9.61 -4.41
C ARG A 107 -3.79 -8.41 -5.20
N SER A 108 -2.50 -8.34 -5.45
CA SER A 108 -1.90 -7.23 -6.21
C SER A 108 -2.42 -7.21 -7.65
N ARG A 109 -2.52 -8.38 -8.30
CA ARG A 109 -3.17 -8.51 -9.61
C ARG A 109 -4.60 -7.99 -9.61
N TYR A 110 -5.39 -8.34 -8.60
CA TYR A 110 -6.76 -7.85 -8.47
C TYR A 110 -6.83 -6.33 -8.36
N ILE A 111 -6.00 -5.73 -7.50
CA ILE A 111 -5.97 -4.26 -7.31
C ILE A 111 -5.61 -3.55 -8.62
N ILE A 112 -4.61 -4.04 -9.35
CA ILE A 112 -4.19 -3.45 -10.62
C ILE A 112 -5.30 -3.59 -11.67
N ALA A 113 -5.85 -4.79 -11.84
CA ALA A 113 -6.92 -5.04 -12.79
C ALA A 113 -8.17 -4.19 -12.51
N GLN A 114 -8.54 -4.07 -11.23
CA GLN A 114 -9.70 -3.29 -10.81
C GLN A 114 -9.47 -1.78 -10.99
N THR A 115 -8.26 -1.30 -10.67
CA THR A 115 -7.90 0.10 -10.90
C THR A 115 -7.93 0.44 -12.39
N GLN A 116 -7.39 -0.43 -13.24
CA GLN A 116 -7.34 -0.24 -14.69
C GLN A 116 -8.72 -0.35 -15.35
N GLY A 117 -9.53 -1.35 -14.97
CA GLY A 117 -10.79 -1.67 -15.63
C GLY A 117 -11.99 -0.85 -15.15
N GLU A 118 -11.99 -0.41 -13.89
CA GLU A 118 -13.17 0.19 -13.28
C GLU A 118 -12.86 1.52 -12.59
N TYR A 119 -11.97 1.53 -11.59
CA TYR A 119 -11.86 2.70 -10.71
C TYR A 119 -11.34 3.95 -11.43
N LEU A 120 -10.24 3.84 -12.17
CA LEU A 120 -9.67 4.97 -12.87
C LEU A 120 -10.60 5.48 -13.99
N PRO A 121 -11.13 4.64 -14.90
CA PRO A 121 -12.08 5.08 -15.92
C PRO A 121 -13.34 5.75 -15.33
N GLU A 122 -13.93 5.19 -14.27
CA GLU A 122 -15.12 5.77 -13.63
C GLU A 122 -14.81 7.13 -12.98
N THR A 123 -13.69 7.25 -12.27
CA THR A 123 -13.27 8.53 -11.67
C THR A 123 -13.06 9.60 -12.73
N LEU A 124 -12.34 9.28 -13.81
CA LEU A 124 -12.08 10.24 -14.89
C LEU A 124 -13.39 10.63 -15.60
N ARG A 125 -14.27 9.67 -15.88
CA ARG A 125 -15.57 9.93 -16.51
C ARG A 125 -16.46 10.79 -15.61
N GLY A 126 -16.45 10.55 -14.31
CA GLY A 126 -17.17 11.35 -13.32
C GLY A 126 -16.74 12.81 -13.32
N TYR A 127 -15.42 13.07 -13.39
CA TYR A 127 -14.90 14.43 -13.45
C TYR A 127 -15.17 15.11 -14.80
N VAL A 128 -14.93 14.43 -15.91
CA VAL A 128 -15.14 14.99 -17.27
C VAL A 128 -16.62 15.35 -17.49
N ASN A 129 -17.54 14.51 -17.00
CA ASN A 129 -18.98 14.75 -17.10
C ASN A 129 -19.54 15.71 -16.03
N LEU A 130 -18.68 16.30 -15.20
CA LEU A 130 -19.10 17.18 -14.11
C LEU A 130 -19.64 18.51 -14.66
N GLN A 131 -20.97 18.62 -14.71
CA GLN A 131 -21.68 19.80 -15.21
C GLN A 131 -21.54 21.01 -14.26
N GLY A 132 -21.72 22.22 -14.80
CA GLY A 132 -21.57 23.46 -14.05
C GLY A 132 -22.45 23.59 -12.80
N GLY A 133 -23.66 23.01 -12.80
CA GLY A 133 -24.51 22.97 -11.61
C GLY A 133 -23.90 22.15 -10.46
N ALA A 134 -23.35 20.98 -10.77
CA ALA A 134 -22.69 20.11 -9.80
C ALA A 134 -21.36 20.71 -9.31
N ARG A 135 -20.60 21.40 -10.18
CA ARG A 135 -19.40 22.16 -9.79
C ARG A 135 -19.72 23.23 -8.76
N ARG A 136 -20.71 24.08 -9.03
CA ARG A 136 -21.15 25.11 -8.07
C ARG A 136 -21.63 24.53 -6.75
N GLN A 137 -22.29 23.36 -6.79
CA GLN A 137 -22.71 22.68 -5.58
C GLN A 137 -21.53 22.14 -4.74
N LEU A 138 -20.46 21.68 -5.38
CA LEU A 138 -19.22 21.29 -4.69
C LEU A 138 -18.52 22.52 -4.09
N GLU A 139 -18.40 23.61 -4.87
CA GLU A 139 -17.81 24.86 -4.42
C GLU A 139 -18.57 25.46 -3.23
N ALA A 140 -19.91 25.42 -3.24
CA ALA A 140 -20.74 25.84 -2.12
C ALA A 140 -20.51 25.00 -0.84
N GLN A 141 -19.98 23.77 -0.99
CA GLN A 141 -19.57 22.91 0.13
C GLN A 141 -18.09 23.10 0.50
N GLY A 142 -17.42 24.09 -0.08
CA GLY A 142 -15.99 24.35 0.12
C GLY A 142 -15.08 23.30 -0.54
N LEU A 143 -15.59 22.54 -1.51
CA LEU A 143 -14.85 21.50 -2.20
C LEU A 143 -14.46 21.99 -3.60
N ASN A 144 -13.16 21.96 -3.88
CA ASN A 144 -12.64 22.25 -5.21
C ASN A 144 -12.60 20.94 -6.05
N PRO A 145 -13.27 20.86 -7.21
CA PRO A 145 -13.32 19.65 -8.03
C PRO A 145 -11.95 19.15 -8.49
N GLU A 146 -11.04 20.05 -8.87
CA GLU A 146 -9.69 19.74 -9.32
C GLU A 146 -8.83 19.14 -8.19
N ALA A 147 -8.98 19.68 -6.97
CA ALA A 147 -8.32 19.17 -5.77
C ALA A 147 -8.84 17.77 -5.40
N LEU A 148 -10.17 17.58 -5.42
CA LEU A 148 -10.79 16.28 -5.18
C LEU A 148 -10.34 15.23 -6.18
N LEU A 149 -10.25 15.57 -7.47
CA LEU A 149 -9.72 14.66 -8.48
C LEU A 149 -8.25 14.33 -8.19
N GLY A 150 -7.44 15.33 -7.84
CA GLY A 150 -6.04 15.14 -7.47
C GLY A 150 -5.87 14.17 -6.30
N GLU A 151 -6.68 14.31 -5.25
CA GLU A 151 -6.69 13.41 -4.10
C GLU A 151 -7.07 11.98 -4.48
N GLN A 152 -8.08 11.80 -5.33
CA GLN A 152 -8.50 10.49 -5.81
C GLN A 152 -7.40 9.79 -6.62
N LEU A 153 -6.76 10.53 -7.54
CA LEU A 153 -5.64 10.02 -8.33
C LEU A 153 -4.45 9.64 -7.44
N ALA A 154 -4.14 10.45 -6.43
CA ALA A 154 -3.07 10.15 -5.48
C ALA A 154 -3.36 8.89 -4.65
N LEU A 155 -4.61 8.69 -4.20
CA LEU A 155 -5.01 7.48 -3.48
C LEU A 155 -4.88 6.22 -4.35
N MET A 156 -5.27 6.31 -5.62
CA MET A 156 -5.11 5.21 -6.56
C MET A 156 -3.63 4.90 -6.81
N ASP A 157 -2.81 5.92 -7.06
CA ASP A 157 -1.38 5.73 -7.30
C ASP A 157 -0.68 5.12 -6.08
N GLN A 158 -0.99 5.58 -4.86
CA GLN A 158 -0.49 4.97 -3.63
C GLN A 158 -0.90 3.49 -3.52
N GLY A 159 -2.17 3.17 -3.77
CA GLY A 159 -2.66 1.79 -3.74
C GLY A 159 -1.98 0.88 -4.77
N VAL A 160 -1.70 1.39 -5.97
CA VAL A 160 -0.97 0.66 -7.00
C VAL A 160 0.50 0.47 -6.60
N GLN A 161 1.16 1.52 -6.09
CA GLN A 161 2.55 1.41 -5.61
C GLN A 161 2.69 0.39 -4.48
N ASP A 162 1.78 0.41 -3.51
CA ASP A 162 1.79 -0.55 -2.40
C ASP A 162 1.55 -1.99 -2.88
N ALA A 163 0.64 -2.20 -3.84
CA ALA A 163 0.42 -3.51 -4.45
C ALA A 163 1.69 -4.02 -5.16
N LEU A 164 2.35 -3.17 -5.95
CA LEU A 164 3.59 -3.52 -6.63
C LEU A 164 4.72 -3.84 -5.64
N ARG A 165 4.82 -3.10 -4.52
CA ARG A 165 5.85 -3.34 -3.50
C ARG A 165 5.65 -4.65 -2.74
N LEU A 166 4.41 -5.00 -2.41
CA LEU A 166 4.10 -6.22 -1.66
C LEU A 166 4.52 -7.49 -2.39
N ASP A 167 4.43 -7.51 -3.72
CA ASP A 167 4.87 -8.63 -4.55
C ASP A 167 6.39 -8.87 -4.43
N HIS A 168 7.17 -7.79 -4.46
CA HIS A 168 8.63 -7.87 -4.29
C HIS A 168 9.00 -8.43 -2.90
N GLU A 169 8.35 -7.93 -1.86
CA GLU A 169 8.58 -8.44 -0.49
C GLU A 169 8.15 -9.91 -0.34
N ALA A 170 7.09 -10.34 -1.04
CA ALA A 170 6.65 -11.73 -1.03
C ALA A 170 7.66 -12.64 -1.75
N ALA A 171 8.18 -12.21 -2.90
CA ALA A 171 9.24 -12.92 -3.62
C ALA A 171 10.50 -13.09 -2.76
N ASP A 172 10.96 -12.01 -2.11
CA ASP A 172 12.14 -12.04 -1.24
C ASP A 172 11.97 -12.99 -0.05
N ARG A 173 10.77 -13.03 0.55
CA ARG A 173 10.44 -13.98 1.63
C ARG A 173 10.52 -15.42 1.15
N VAL A 174 9.97 -15.74 -0.02
CA VAL A 174 10.02 -17.10 -0.60
C VAL A 174 11.46 -17.53 -0.88
N LEU A 175 12.29 -16.63 -1.43
CA LEU A 175 13.71 -16.92 -1.69
C LEU A 175 14.48 -17.19 -0.38
N THR A 176 14.21 -16.39 0.65
CA THR A 176 14.84 -16.53 1.97
C THR A 176 14.43 -17.86 2.63
N GLN A 177 13.15 -18.22 2.60
CA GLN A 177 12.66 -19.51 3.12
C GLN A 177 13.26 -20.69 2.36
N GLY A 178 13.32 -20.63 1.02
CA GLY A 178 13.92 -21.68 0.21
C GLY A 178 15.42 -21.86 0.48
N ARG A 179 16.16 -20.78 0.77
CA ARG A 179 17.57 -20.86 1.21
C ARG A 179 17.68 -21.54 2.59
N PHE A 180 16.87 -21.12 3.55
CA PHE A 180 16.85 -21.72 4.89
C PHE A 180 16.53 -23.22 4.86
N LEU A 181 15.52 -23.63 4.10
CA LEU A 181 15.16 -25.05 3.94
C LEU A 181 16.32 -25.85 3.34
N ARG A 182 16.99 -25.31 2.32
CA ARG A 182 18.18 -25.95 1.73
C ARG A 182 19.32 -26.09 2.74
N GLU A 183 19.60 -25.07 3.53
CA GLU A 183 20.65 -25.12 4.57
C GLU A 183 20.30 -26.16 5.66
N ARG A 184 19.05 -26.18 6.14
CA ARG A 184 18.60 -27.10 7.19
C ARG A 184 18.57 -28.56 6.74
N PHE A 185 18.07 -28.84 5.54
CA PHE A 185 17.89 -30.21 5.04
C PHE A 185 19.10 -30.77 4.28
N ARG A 186 20.04 -29.93 3.79
CA ARG A 186 21.34 -30.43 3.28
C ARG A 186 22.22 -30.95 4.40
N TRP A 187 22.10 -30.44 5.62
CA TRP A 187 22.86 -30.94 6.78
C TRP A 187 22.38 -32.32 7.25
N THR A 188 21.08 -32.62 7.07
CA THR A 188 20.50 -33.93 7.43
C THR A 188 20.70 -35.01 6.36
N GLY A 189 21.26 -34.65 5.21
CA GLY A 189 21.41 -35.52 4.04
C GLY A 189 22.85 -35.80 3.66
N SER A 190 23.75 -35.95 4.63
CA SER A 190 25.08 -36.53 4.37
C SER A 190 24.96 -38.05 4.47
N PRO A 191 24.96 -38.81 3.36
CA PRO A 191 25.16 -40.25 3.43
C PRO A 191 26.63 -40.51 3.76
N GLU A 192 26.95 -40.64 5.05
CA GLU A 192 28.06 -41.49 5.47
C GLU A 192 27.67 -42.95 5.22
N THR A 193 27.61 -43.31 3.95
CA THR A 193 27.78 -44.68 3.45
C THR A 193 28.73 -44.62 2.24
N ALA A 194 29.87 -43.94 2.41
CA ALA A 194 31.04 -44.17 1.58
C ALA A 194 31.70 -45.45 2.12
N GLY A 195 31.58 -46.53 1.36
CA GLY A 195 32.09 -47.84 1.74
C GLY A 195 33.59 -47.85 1.99
N ASP A 196 33.97 -48.29 3.18
CA ASP A 196 35.27 -48.90 3.41
C ASP A 196 35.18 -50.37 2.98
N GLY A 197 35.35 -50.58 1.67
CA GLY A 197 35.60 -51.89 1.09
C GLY A 197 36.98 -52.38 1.49
N SER A 198 37.10 -52.83 2.74
CA SER A 198 38.26 -53.57 3.22
C SER A 198 38.44 -54.84 2.37
N THR A 199 39.51 -54.82 1.61
CA THR A 199 39.99 -55.90 0.75
C THR A 199 40.66 -56.96 1.63
N PRO A 200 40.25 -58.25 1.64
CA PRO A 200 41.07 -59.29 2.25
C PRO A 200 42.18 -59.75 1.27
N PRO A 201 43.44 -59.86 1.71
CA PRO A 201 44.53 -60.35 0.88
C PRO A 201 44.55 -61.88 0.87
N HIS A 202 44.23 -62.50 -0.27
CA HIS A 202 44.60 -63.89 -0.53
C HIS A 202 45.32 -64.02 -1.87
N GLY A 203 46.61 -63.70 -1.83
CA GLY A 203 47.61 -64.32 -2.68
C GLY A 203 48.39 -65.36 -1.87
N LEU A 204 48.76 -66.46 -2.54
CA LEU A 204 49.72 -67.51 -2.14
C LEU A 204 49.18 -68.70 -1.31
N LEU A 205 48.76 -69.74 -2.04
CA LEU A 205 49.26 -71.09 -1.76
C LEU A 205 49.83 -71.67 -3.05
N LYS A 206 51.17 -71.83 -3.05
CA LYS A 206 51.93 -72.62 -4.01
C LYS A 206 51.64 -74.11 -3.78
N ILE A 207 51.75 -74.84 -4.87
CA ILE A 207 51.86 -76.31 -5.01
C ILE A 207 52.74 -76.91 -3.91
#